data_AF-A0A7S2JJG9-F1
#
_entry.id   AF-A0A7S2JJG9-F1
#
_cell.length_a   1.000
_cell.length_b   1.000
_cell.length_c   1.000
_cell.angle_alpha   90.00
_cell.angle_beta   90.00
_cell.angle_gamma   90.00
#
_symmetry.space_group_name_H-M   'P 1'
#
loop_
_entity.id
_entity.type
_entity.pdbx_description
1 polymer ?
#
loop_
_entity_poly.entity_id
_entity_poly.type
_entity_poly.pdbx_seq_one_letter_code
_entity_poly.pdbx_strand_id
1 'polypeptide(L)'
;AIWRARREDLWRDMTRPTITYHIGRSLYISLTNRTNAISLIQSRGPGYTMPANFAPLPPGVEPEADEVVEAVEAALPTVEDVCAGVVFAGAGEPVLCLRVLERTAAMLTDRYPLPLRVNTNGLVPASE
;
A
#
# COMPACT_ATOMS: atom_id res chain seq x y z
N ALA A 1 -18.08 -16.62 5.64
CA ALA A 1 -18.41 -16.00 6.95
C ALA A 1 -17.24 -16.06 7.92
N ILE A 2 -16.76 -17.25 8.31
CA ILE A 2 -15.67 -17.45 9.30
C ILE A 2 -14.33 -16.79 8.88
N TRP A 3 -13.95 -16.87 7.59
CA TRP A 3 -12.72 -16.26 7.08
C TRP A 3 -12.73 -14.73 7.06
N ARG A 4 -13.90 -14.10 6.85
CA ARG A 4 -14.04 -12.63 6.90
C ARG A 4 -13.97 -12.11 8.34
N ALA A 5 -14.65 -12.76 9.27
CA ALA A 5 -14.60 -12.39 10.70
C ALA A 5 -13.16 -12.45 11.25
N ARG A 6 -12.39 -13.49 10.90
CA ARG A 6 -10.99 -13.63 11.33
C ARG A 6 -10.06 -12.59 10.69
N ARG A 7 -10.37 -12.13 9.46
CA ARG A 7 -9.66 -11.02 8.79
C ARG A 7 -10.00 -9.67 9.43
N GLU A 8 -11.27 -9.43 9.70
CA GLU A 8 -11.73 -8.23 10.41
C GLU A 8 -11.07 -8.15 11.79
N ASP A 9 -10.97 -9.24 12.55
CA ASP A 9 -10.28 -9.27 13.84
C ASP A 9 -8.77 -8.96 13.73
N LEU A 10 -8.08 -9.46 12.69
CA LEU A 10 -6.67 -9.12 12.41
C LEU A 10 -6.48 -7.63 12.12
N TRP A 11 -7.47 -6.98 11.50
CA TRP A 11 -7.45 -5.55 11.21
C TRP A 11 -8.00 -4.68 12.35
N ARG A 12 -8.79 -5.23 13.26
CA ARG A 12 -9.52 -4.45 14.28
C ARG A 12 -8.67 -4.10 15.50
N ASP A 13 -7.64 -4.89 15.78
CA ASP A 13 -6.69 -4.66 16.86
C ASP A 13 -5.50 -3.77 16.44
N MET A 14 -5.34 -3.56 15.13
CA MET A 14 -4.31 -2.72 14.54
C MET A 14 -4.97 -1.50 13.93
N THR A 15 -4.60 -0.31 14.37
CA THR A 15 -4.91 0.88 13.59
C THR A 15 -4.44 0.60 12.14
N ARG A 16 -5.20 1.07 11.14
CA ARG A 16 -4.91 0.97 9.70
C ARG A 16 -3.50 1.38 9.20
N PRO A 17 -2.53 1.92 9.99
CA PRO A 17 -1.11 2.13 9.68
C PRO A 17 -0.30 1.09 8.90
N THR A 18 -0.65 -0.19 8.80
CA THR A 18 0.17 -1.12 7.98
C THR A 18 -0.09 -0.99 6.48
N ILE A 19 -1.28 -0.52 6.09
CA ILE A 19 -1.63 -0.38 4.67
C ILE A 19 -1.06 0.92 4.11
N THR A 20 -1.04 2.00 4.91
CA THR A 20 -0.58 3.31 4.46
C THR A 20 0.44 3.93 5.40
N TYR A 21 1.43 4.62 4.85
CA TYR A 21 2.43 5.36 5.62
C TYR A 21 2.89 6.60 4.83
N HIS A 22 3.48 7.59 5.52
CA HIS A 22 3.95 8.82 4.86
C HIS A 22 5.46 8.81 4.68
N ILE A 23 5.94 9.25 3.51
CA ILE A 23 7.32 9.74 3.32
C ILE A 23 7.23 11.16 2.77
N GLY A 24 7.73 12.12 3.55
CA GLY A 24 7.59 13.53 3.23
C GLY A 24 6.11 13.90 3.12
N ARG A 25 5.72 14.48 1.98
CA ARG A 25 4.34 14.91 1.70
C ARG A 25 3.51 13.90 0.90
N SER A 26 4.05 12.72 0.62
CA SER A 26 3.36 11.69 -0.18
C SER A 26 2.88 10.56 0.71
N LEU A 27 1.67 10.08 0.42
CA LEU A 27 1.09 8.91 1.06
C LEU A 27 1.48 7.66 0.28
N TYR A 28 2.01 6.67 0.97
CA TYR A 28 2.45 5.40 0.39
C TYR A 28 1.47 4.29 0.76
N ILE A 29 1.28 3.34 -0.16
CA ILE A 29 0.36 2.21 -0.03
C ILE A 29 1.13 0.89 -0.17
N SER A 30 0.97 0.02 0.84
CA SER A 30 1.42 -1.37 0.84
C SER A 30 0.29 -2.30 0.39
N LEU A 31 0.46 -2.99 -0.75
CA LEU A 31 -0.50 -4.00 -1.24
C LEU A 31 -0.09 -5.43 -0.90
N THR A 32 1.20 -5.68 -0.73
CA THR A 32 1.73 -7.01 -0.43
C THR A 32 3.12 -6.92 0.20
N ASN A 33 3.51 -7.97 0.91
CA ASN A 33 4.90 -8.22 1.33
C ASN A 33 5.65 -9.16 0.36
N ARG A 34 4.98 -9.72 -0.66
CA ARG A 34 5.60 -10.62 -1.65
C ARG A 34 6.45 -9.83 -2.63
N THR A 35 7.56 -10.41 -3.06
CA THR A 35 8.40 -9.90 -4.15
C THR A 35 8.85 -11.07 -5.04
N ASN A 36 8.94 -10.83 -6.34
CA ASN A 36 9.45 -11.78 -7.34
C ASN A 36 10.90 -11.46 -7.77
N ALA A 37 11.50 -10.42 -7.19
CA ALA A 37 12.89 -10.02 -7.38
C ALA A 37 13.45 -9.39 -6.10
N ILE A 38 14.53 -8.61 -6.21
CA ILE A 38 15.05 -7.80 -5.12
C ILE A 38 13.97 -6.80 -4.68
N SER A 39 13.68 -6.73 -3.38
CA SER A 39 12.66 -5.82 -2.86
C SER A 39 13.07 -4.36 -2.99
N LEU A 40 12.10 -3.45 -2.93
CA LEU A 40 12.36 -2.00 -2.91
C LEU A 40 13.32 -1.61 -1.77
N ILE A 41 13.19 -2.22 -0.60
CA ILE A 41 14.04 -1.92 0.56
C ILE A 41 15.47 -2.36 0.29
N GLN A 42 15.65 -3.56 -0.26
CA GLN A 42 16.97 -4.10 -0.57
C GLN A 42 17.66 -3.34 -1.70
N SER A 43 16.93 -2.87 -2.72
CA SER A 43 17.50 -2.14 -3.85
C SER A 43 18.06 -0.76 -3.49
N ARG A 44 17.70 -0.20 -2.33
CA ARG A 44 18.27 1.04 -1.78
C ARG A 44 19.65 0.88 -1.16
N GLY A 45 20.13 -0.36 -1.03
CA GLY A 45 21.47 -0.69 -0.59
C GLY A 45 21.59 -0.98 0.92
N PRO A 46 22.77 -1.43 1.35
CA PRO A 46 23.02 -1.80 2.74
C PRO A 46 22.80 -0.63 3.71
N GLY A 47 22.15 -0.90 4.83
CA GLY A 47 21.91 0.10 5.88
C GLY A 47 20.70 1.00 5.65
N TYR A 48 19.99 0.87 4.51
CA TYR A 48 18.71 1.55 4.33
C TYR A 48 17.66 0.97 5.29
N THR A 49 16.96 1.85 6.00
CA THR A 49 15.81 1.51 6.82
C THR A 49 14.59 2.29 6.35
N MET A 50 13.44 1.64 6.44
CA MET A 50 12.15 2.30 6.22
C MET A 50 11.90 3.35 7.30
N PRO A 51 11.09 4.39 7.02
CA PRO A 51 10.75 5.40 8.02
C PRO A 51 10.08 4.76 9.24
N ALA A 52 10.19 5.40 10.41
CA ALA A 52 9.72 4.84 11.68
C ALA A 52 8.19 4.57 11.74
N ASN A 53 7.41 5.24 10.88
CA ASN A 53 5.96 5.05 10.74
C ASN A 53 5.57 3.95 9.74
N PHE A 54 6.54 3.22 9.17
CA PHE A 54 6.30 2.09 8.30
C PHE A 54 6.33 0.78 9.08
N ALA A 55 5.34 -0.08 8.82
CA ALA A 55 5.35 -1.48 9.22
C ALA A 55 4.94 -2.35 8.02
N PRO A 56 5.56 -3.53 7.82
CA PRO A 56 5.08 -4.50 6.84
C PRO A 56 3.64 -4.94 7.13
N LEU A 57 2.94 -5.45 6.11
CA LEU A 57 1.62 -6.04 6.31
C LEU A 57 1.71 -7.26 7.25
N PRO A 58 0.63 -7.63 7.96
CA PRO A 58 0.62 -8.88 8.71
C PRO A 58 0.95 -10.09 7.83
N PRO A 59 1.67 -11.11 8.35
CA PRO A 59 2.05 -12.28 7.56
C PRO A 59 0.83 -12.98 6.94
N GLY A 60 0.86 -13.18 5.62
CA GLY A 60 -0.22 -13.87 4.89
C GLY A 60 -1.48 -13.04 4.68
N VAL A 61 -1.44 -11.72 4.95
CA VAL A 61 -2.58 -10.81 4.76
C VAL A 61 -2.26 -9.80 3.66
N GLU A 62 -3.13 -9.74 2.64
CA GLU A 62 -3.13 -8.71 1.59
C GLU A 62 -4.49 -7.98 1.63
N PRO A 63 -4.50 -6.64 1.57
CA PRO A 63 -5.74 -5.88 1.58
C PRO A 63 -6.48 -5.97 0.24
N GLU A 64 -7.81 -5.87 0.31
CA GLU A 64 -8.66 -5.65 -0.86
C GLU A 64 -8.72 -4.17 -1.21
N ALA A 65 -9.16 -3.85 -2.43
CA ALA A 65 -9.19 -2.48 -2.92
C ALA A 65 -10.01 -1.53 -2.03
N ASP A 66 -11.14 -1.99 -1.50
CA ASP A 66 -12.01 -1.19 -0.64
C ASP A 66 -11.33 -0.90 0.72
N GLU A 67 -10.60 -1.86 1.29
CA GLU A 67 -9.81 -1.68 2.53
C GLU A 67 -8.65 -0.70 2.30
N VAL A 68 -8.01 -0.74 1.13
CA VAL A 68 -6.95 0.20 0.77
C VAL A 68 -7.49 1.61 0.66
N VAL A 69 -8.62 1.79 -0.03
CA VAL A 69 -9.24 3.12 -0.18
C VAL A 69 -9.67 3.67 1.17
N GLU A 70 -10.29 2.84 2.02
CA GLU A 70 -10.66 3.25 3.36
C GLU A 70 -9.44 3.65 4.22
N ALA A 71 -8.31 2.93 4.09
CA ALA A 71 -7.07 3.31 4.75
C ALA A 71 -6.50 4.64 4.20
N VAL A 72 -6.57 4.85 2.88
CA VAL A 72 -6.16 6.12 2.25
C VAL A 72 -7.02 7.28 2.74
N GLU A 73 -8.33 7.13 2.77
CA GLU A 73 -9.25 8.16 3.26
C GLU A 73 -9.01 8.53 4.72
N ALA A 74 -8.68 7.53 5.56
CA ALA A 74 -8.32 7.75 6.95
C ALA A 74 -6.94 8.40 7.14
N ALA A 75 -6.02 8.23 6.19
CA ALA A 75 -4.63 8.69 6.27
C ALA A 75 -4.33 9.95 5.44
N LEU A 76 -5.24 10.35 4.55
CA LEU A 76 -5.16 11.60 3.84
C LEU A 76 -5.26 12.75 4.85
N PRO A 77 -4.30 13.69 4.85
CA PRO A 77 -4.36 14.84 5.73
C PRO A 77 -5.65 15.66 5.56
N THR A 78 -6.06 16.37 6.61
CA THR A 78 -7.11 17.39 6.51
C THR A 78 -6.66 18.52 5.58
N VAL A 79 -7.62 19.36 5.15
CA VAL A 79 -7.47 20.38 4.10
C VAL A 79 -6.26 21.32 4.27
N GLU A 80 -5.71 21.47 5.48
CA GLU A 80 -4.51 22.29 5.73
C GLU A 80 -3.19 21.68 5.23
N ASP A 81 -3.08 20.36 5.09
CA ASP A 81 -1.84 19.66 4.72
C ASP A 81 -1.94 19.13 3.27
N VAL A 82 -1.27 19.80 2.34
CA VAL A 82 -1.34 19.41 0.92
C VAL A 82 -0.51 18.14 0.68
N CYS A 83 -1.20 17.01 0.52
CA CYS A 83 -0.63 15.77 0.02
C CYS A 83 -0.11 15.96 -1.42
N ALA A 84 1.17 15.63 -1.65
CA ALA A 84 1.80 15.74 -2.97
C ALA A 84 1.37 14.63 -3.94
N GLY A 85 0.67 13.60 -3.45
CA GLY A 85 0.21 12.46 -4.23
C GLY A 85 0.33 11.13 -3.48
N VAL A 86 -0.16 10.09 -4.13
CA VAL A 86 -0.19 8.72 -3.60
C VAL A 86 0.80 7.85 -4.37
N VAL A 87 1.50 6.95 -3.67
CA VAL A 87 2.50 6.05 -4.24
C VAL A 87 2.20 4.61 -3.82
N PHE A 88 1.99 3.71 -4.78
CA PHE A 88 1.99 2.28 -4.52
C PHE A 88 3.43 1.80 -4.35
N ALA A 89 3.82 1.55 -3.10
CA ALA A 89 5.15 1.11 -2.69
C ALA A 89 5.11 0.68 -1.22
N GLY A 90 5.68 -0.49 -0.92
CA GLY A 90 5.76 -1.05 0.43
C GLY A 90 6.91 -2.04 0.54
N ALA A 91 6.75 -3.06 1.39
CA ALA A 91 7.76 -4.13 1.53
C ALA A 91 7.83 -5.05 0.28
N GLY A 92 6.71 -5.25 -0.40
CA GLY A 92 6.60 -6.10 -1.59
C GLY A 92 6.50 -5.34 -2.91
N GLU A 93 6.17 -6.09 -3.97
CA GLU A 93 6.02 -5.64 -5.35
C GLU A 93 4.54 -5.39 -5.69
N PRO A 94 4.10 -4.13 -5.89
CA PRO A 94 2.70 -3.80 -6.12
C PRO A 94 2.06 -4.51 -7.32
N VAL A 95 2.82 -4.77 -8.39
CA VAL A 95 2.25 -5.39 -9.61
C VAL A 95 1.93 -6.88 -9.45
N LEU A 96 2.35 -7.52 -8.36
CA LEU A 96 1.89 -8.87 -7.99
C LEU A 96 0.44 -8.90 -7.48
N CYS A 97 -0.14 -7.72 -7.19
CA CYS A 97 -1.53 -7.52 -6.79
C CYS A 97 -2.26 -6.65 -7.82
N LEU A 98 -2.01 -6.88 -9.12
CA LEU A 98 -2.43 -6.00 -10.22
C LEU A 98 -3.92 -5.64 -10.16
N ARG A 99 -4.80 -6.61 -9.89
CA ARG A 99 -6.26 -6.38 -9.79
C ARG A 99 -6.64 -5.41 -8.67
N VAL A 100 -5.99 -5.54 -7.50
CA VAL A 100 -6.21 -4.63 -6.36
C VAL A 100 -5.66 -3.25 -6.69
N LEU A 101 -4.44 -3.18 -7.27
CA LEU A 101 -3.82 -1.93 -7.70
C LEU A 101 -4.72 -1.17 -8.68
N GLU A 102 -5.18 -1.82 -9.76
CA GLU A 102 -6.05 -1.22 -10.78
C GLU A 102 -7.35 -0.69 -10.17
N ARG A 103 -8.02 -1.50 -9.34
CA ARG A 103 -9.29 -1.13 -8.73
C ARG A 103 -9.13 0.02 -7.73
N THR A 104 -8.10 -0.02 -6.88
CA THR A 104 -7.80 1.09 -5.96
C THR A 104 -7.46 2.36 -6.75
N ALA A 105 -6.63 2.26 -7.79
CA ALA A 105 -6.24 3.42 -8.59
C ALA A 105 -7.46 4.10 -9.23
N ALA A 106 -8.37 3.33 -9.83
CA ALA A 106 -9.62 3.84 -10.38
C ALA A 106 -10.46 4.58 -9.33
N MET A 107 -10.68 3.94 -8.17
CA MET A 107 -11.45 4.53 -7.07
C MET A 107 -10.83 5.84 -6.53
N LEU A 108 -9.50 5.94 -6.47
CA LEU A 108 -8.82 7.14 -6.00
C LEU A 108 -8.84 8.26 -7.04
N THR A 109 -8.60 7.95 -8.32
CA THR A 109 -8.64 8.95 -9.40
C THR A 109 -10.02 9.59 -9.56
N ASP A 110 -11.10 8.82 -9.33
CA ASP A 110 -12.46 9.35 -9.38
C ASP A 110 -12.77 10.33 -8.23
N ARG A 111 -12.09 10.19 -7.08
CA ARG A 111 -12.38 10.96 -5.85
C ARG A 111 -11.43 12.13 -5.61
N TYR A 112 -10.18 11.99 -6.02
CA TYR A 112 -9.12 12.92 -5.66
C TYR A 112 -8.30 13.35 -6.88
N PRO A 113 -8.10 14.65 -7.10
CA PRO A 113 -7.22 15.16 -8.15
C PRO A 113 -5.74 15.09 -7.73
N LEU A 114 -5.30 13.92 -7.23
CA LEU A 114 -3.94 13.68 -6.75
C LEU A 114 -3.19 12.81 -7.74
N PRO A 115 -1.89 13.08 -8.00
CA PRO A 115 -1.10 12.21 -8.84
C PRO A 115 -0.89 10.85 -8.17
N LEU A 116 -1.10 9.78 -8.95
CA LEU A 116 -0.82 8.41 -8.56
C LEU A 116 0.52 7.96 -9.16
N ARG A 117 1.34 7.27 -8.39
CA ARG A 117 2.61 6.69 -8.82
C ARG A 117 2.69 5.22 -8.40
N VAL A 118 3.38 4.41 -9.20
CA VAL A 118 3.69 3.01 -8.87
C VAL A 118 5.20 2.85 -8.88
N ASN A 119 5.75 2.24 -7.82
CA ASN A 119 7.15 1.84 -7.78
C ASN A 119 7.23 0.33 -7.97
N THR A 120 7.90 -0.11 -9.03
CA THR A 120 7.93 -1.51 -9.45
C THR A 120 9.32 -1.90 -9.91
N ASN A 121 9.67 -3.17 -9.72
CA ASN A 121 10.84 -3.80 -10.32
C ASN A 121 10.67 -4.10 -11.82
N GLY A 122 9.47 -3.89 -12.39
CA GLY A 122 9.18 -4.06 -13.81
C GLY A 122 8.83 -5.48 -14.24
N LEU A 123 8.73 -6.43 -13.30
CA LEU A 123 8.38 -7.82 -13.57
C LEU A 123 6.94 -8.11 -13.18
N VAL A 124 6.12 -8.41 -14.18
CA VAL A 124 4.76 -8.94 -13.99
C VAL A 124 4.78 -10.47 -14.07
N PRO A 125 3.93 -11.19 -13.32
CA PRO A 125 3.75 -12.62 -13.52
C PRO A 125 3.39 -12.91 -14.99
N ALA A 126 3.89 -14.02 -15.53
CA ALA A 126 3.50 -14.46 -16.86
C ALA A 126 2.03 -14.91 -16.83
N SER A 127 1.12 -13.97 -17.13
CA SER A 127 -0.35 -14.10 -17.24
C SER A 127 -1.06 -14.80 -16.06
N GLU A 128 -1.92 -14.06 -15.37
CA GLU A 128 -3.11 -14.63 -14.69
C GLU A 128 -4.26 -14.83 -15.68
#